data_AF-U9SY04-F1
#
_entry.id   AF-U9SY04-F1
#
_cell.length_a   1.000
_cell.length_b   1.000
_cell.length_c   1.000
_cell.angle_alpha   90.00
_cell.angle_beta   90.00
_cell.angle_gamma   90.00
#
_symmetry.space_group_name_H-M   'P 1'
#
loop_
_entity.id
_entity.type
_entity.pdbx_description
1 polymer ?
#
loop_
_entity_poly.entity_id
_entity_poly.type
_entity_poly.pdbx_seq_one_letter_code
_entity_poly.pdbx_strand_id
1 'polypeptide(L)'
;MTELLPLQNEDISNLQSNGKKTTEPSFTESPQYNDQKSTTSGDSKTTGIILDKDGKPCRACTAFKDWTKRGKKKQQTSHNTDNINNNMEVTEFKSNSSQELPEGCPPDSEQLGKATWTFLHTMAAYYPEVPSYKQQRNMRKFLDTFSQFYPCWYCAEHLRDEMTKMPPKVESKRSLGKWLCDMHNIVNERLGKPIFDCNKIDERWKDGPKDGRCDY
;
A
#
# COMPACT_ATOMS: atom_id res chain seq x y z
N MET A 1 4.02 -28.76 -61.07
CA MET A 1 3.65 -27.92 -59.91
C MET A 1 4.73 -28.14 -58.86
N THR A 2 5.97 -27.79 -59.16
CA THR A 2 6.60 -26.45 -59.30
C THR A 2 7.18 -26.02 -57.95
N GLU A 3 8.51 -26.01 -57.94
CA GLU A 3 9.44 -25.76 -56.85
C GLU A 3 9.55 -24.28 -56.45
N LEU A 4 10.22 -24.12 -55.31
CA LEU A 4 10.65 -22.92 -54.57
C LEU A 4 11.41 -21.88 -55.40
N LEU A 5 11.31 -20.61 -54.96
CA LEU A 5 12.38 -19.62 -55.04
C LEU A 5 12.38 -18.71 -53.78
N PRO A 6 13.55 -18.42 -53.17
CA PRO A 6 13.71 -17.40 -52.12
C PRO A 6 14.18 -16.06 -52.73
N LEU A 7 13.72 -14.93 -52.14
CA LEU A 7 14.20 -13.59 -52.49
C LEU A 7 15.40 -13.19 -51.63
N GLN A 8 16.35 -12.53 -52.30
CA GLN A 8 17.70 -12.19 -51.87
C GLN A 8 17.76 -11.01 -50.89
N ASN A 9 18.80 -11.01 -50.06
CA ASN A 9 19.29 -9.85 -49.30
C ASN A 9 19.94 -8.85 -50.25
N GLU A 10 19.68 -7.55 -50.06
CA GLU A 10 20.54 -6.49 -50.57
C GLU A 10 21.26 -5.78 -49.43
N ASP A 11 22.55 -5.57 -49.69
CA ASP A 11 23.56 -4.90 -48.90
C ASP A 11 23.26 -3.41 -48.72
N ILE A 12 23.43 -2.90 -47.49
CA ILE A 12 23.68 -1.48 -47.25
C ILE A 12 25.05 -1.36 -46.60
N SER A 13 26.07 -1.19 -47.44
CA SER A 13 27.38 -0.66 -47.06
C SER A 13 27.70 0.56 -47.92
N ASN A 14 27.74 1.74 -47.28
CA ASN A 14 28.67 2.87 -47.52
C ASN A 14 28.23 4.02 -46.60
N LEU A 15 28.98 4.33 -45.53
CA LEU A 15 30.08 5.31 -45.47
C LEU A 15 29.64 6.73 -45.91
N GLN A 16 29.90 7.84 -45.22
CA GLN A 16 30.48 8.17 -43.91
C GLN A 16 30.29 9.69 -43.73
N SER A 17 30.51 10.16 -42.50
CA SER A 17 30.91 11.54 -42.11
C SER A 17 29.85 12.65 -42.07
N ASN A 18 29.47 13.02 -40.85
CA ASN A 18 29.85 14.34 -40.33
C ASN A 18 29.86 14.30 -38.81
N GLY A 19 31.05 14.50 -38.23
CA GLY A 19 31.24 14.59 -36.80
C GLY A 19 30.75 15.93 -36.28
N LYS A 20 29.95 15.89 -35.20
CA LYS A 20 29.90 16.96 -34.21
C LYS A 20 29.97 16.33 -32.84
N LYS A 21 31.16 16.47 -32.24
CA LYS A 21 31.49 16.03 -30.88
C LYS A 21 31.01 17.12 -29.90
N THR A 22 30.72 16.69 -28.67
CA THR A 22 30.50 17.48 -27.43
C THR A 22 29.09 18.06 -27.31
N THR A 23 28.33 17.91 -26.22
CA THR A 23 28.66 17.68 -24.79
C THR A 23 27.50 16.94 -24.08
N GLU A 24 27.83 16.00 -23.19
CA GLU A 24 26.90 15.44 -22.19
C GLU A 24 26.44 16.53 -21.21
N PRO A 25 25.17 16.58 -20.78
CA PRO A 25 24.78 17.42 -19.67
C PRO A 25 25.16 16.72 -18.36
N SER A 26 26.17 17.30 -17.72
CA SER A 26 26.55 17.09 -16.32
C SER A 26 25.31 17.07 -15.41
N PHE A 27 25.24 16.07 -14.54
CA PHE A 27 24.43 16.12 -13.33
C PHE A 27 24.79 17.39 -12.57
N THR A 28 23.90 18.37 -12.58
CA THR A 28 24.01 19.59 -11.76
C THR A 28 23.13 19.42 -10.54
N GLU A 29 23.66 19.92 -9.43
CA GLU A 29 23.19 19.74 -8.07
C GLU A 29 21.70 20.07 -7.87
N SER A 30 21.10 19.33 -6.94
CA SER A 30 19.76 19.61 -6.44
C SER A 30 19.72 20.99 -5.77
N PRO A 31 18.73 21.86 -6.07
CA PRO A 31 18.54 23.08 -5.28
C PRO A 31 18.11 22.68 -3.87
N GLN A 32 18.81 23.24 -2.89
CA GLN A 32 18.57 23.04 -1.47
C GLN A 32 17.10 23.24 -1.10
N TYR A 33 16.58 22.27 -0.36
CA TYR A 33 15.29 22.30 0.28
C TYR A 33 15.29 23.42 1.33
N ASN A 34 14.62 24.54 1.03
CA ASN A 34 14.27 25.51 2.06
C ASN A 34 13.12 24.95 2.89
N ASP A 35 13.47 24.40 4.05
CA ASP A 35 12.56 24.07 5.14
C ASP A 35 11.85 25.35 5.60
N GLN A 36 10.63 25.59 5.12
CA GLN A 36 9.68 26.37 5.90
C GLN A 36 9.23 25.52 7.07
N LYS A 37 9.97 25.71 8.17
CA LYS A 37 9.71 25.23 9.52
C LYS A 37 8.25 25.49 9.92
N SER A 38 7.38 24.51 9.68
CA SER A 38 6.10 24.44 10.39
C SER A 38 6.37 23.84 11.76
N THR A 39 6.63 24.71 12.71
CA THR A 39 6.69 24.39 14.13
C THR A 39 5.32 23.96 14.63
N THR A 40 5.12 22.66 14.79
CA THR A 40 4.38 22.07 15.93
C THR A 40 4.92 20.67 16.20
N SER A 41 6.07 20.60 16.85
CA SER A 41 6.49 19.41 17.60
C SER A 41 5.59 19.29 18.82
N GLY A 42 4.47 18.58 18.68
CA GLY A 42 3.67 18.08 19.80
C GLY A 42 4.24 16.77 20.30
N ASP A 43 5.47 16.80 20.80
CA ASP A 43 6.17 15.62 21.31
C ASP A 43 5.53 15.24 22.66
N SER A 44 4.47 14.42 22.63
CA SER A 44 3.90 13.80 23.82
C SER A 44 4.84 12.70 24.32
N LYS A 45 6.02 13.10 24.78
CA LYS A 45 7.07 12.23 25.32
C LYS A 45 6.61 11.39 26.51
N THR A 46 5.43 11.67 27.08
CA THR A 46 4.88 10.98 28.25
C THR A 46 3.94 9.82 27.93
N THR A 47 3.44 9.66 26.69
CA THR A 47 2.44 8.61 26.36
C THR A 47 2.83 7.70 25.19
N GLY A 48 3.82 8.08 24.38
CA GLY A 48 4.18 7.33 23.16
C GLY A 48 3.15 7.42 22.04
N ILE A 49 2.05 8.16 22.24
CA ILE A 49 1.03 8.42 21.23
C ILE A 49 1.49 9.58 20.35
N ILE A 50 1.60 9.32 19.05
CA ILE A 50 1.93 10.33 18.05
C ILE A 50 0.63 10.93 17.51
N LEU A 51 0.55 12.26 17.47
CA LEU A 51 -0.58 12.99 16.90
C LEU A 51 -0.36 13.23 15.40
N ASP A 52 -1.43 13.25 14.62
CA ASP A 52 -1.43 13.67 13.23
C ASP A 52 -1.39 15.21 13.09
N LYS A 53 -1.43 15.68 11.85
CA LYS A 53 -1.39 17.12 11.52
C LYS A 53 -2.61 17.90 12.01
N ASP A 54 -3.71 17.20 12.30
CA ASP A 54 -4.96 17.77 12.80
C ASP A 54 -5.04 17.68 14.34
N GLY A 55 -3.96 17.20 15.00
CA GLY A 55 -3.88 17.04 16.44
C GLY A 55 -4.59 15.80 17.00
N LYS A 56 -5.04 14.88 16.14
CA LYS A 56 -5.72 13.64 16.55
C LYS A 56 -4.71 12.49 16.70
N PRO A 57 -4.96 11.49 17.56
CA PRO A 57 -4.10 10.31 17.66
C PRO A 57 -3.93 9.59 16.30
N CYS A 58 -2.69 9.45 15.83
CA CYS A 58 -2.37 8.83 14.55
C CYS A 58 -2.14 7.31 14.73
N ARG A 59 -3.07 6.49 14.22
CA ARG A 59 -2.94 5.02 14.25
C ARG A 59 -1.73 4.52 13.46
N ALA A 60 -1.49 5.08 12.27
CA ALA A 60 -0.36 4.68 11.43
C ALA A 60 1.01 5.06 12.03
N CYS A 61 1.04 6.03 12.94
CA CYS A 61 2.26 6.54 13.55
C CYS A 61 2.58 5.88 14.90
N THR A 62 1.58 5.25 15.55
CA THR A 62 1.68 4.82 16.94
C THR A 62 1.59 3.30 17.06
N ALA A 63 2.61 2.67 17.63
CA ALA A 63 2.64 1.22 17.82
C ALA A 63 1.54 0.75 18.78
N PHE A 64 0.91 -0.40 18.48
CA PHE A 64 -0.21 -0.96 19.26
C PHE A 64 0.08 -1.07 20.78
N LYS A 65 1.31 -1.39 21.17
CA LYS A 65 1.75 -1.48 22.57
C LYS A 65 1.62 -0.17 23.35
N ASP A 66 1.67 0.98 22.68
CA ASP A 66 1.61 2.28 23.36
C ASP A 66 0.16 2.72 23.62
N TRP A 67 -0.79 2.21 22.84
CA TRP A 67 -2.22 2.33 23.08
C TRP A 67 -2.66 1.51 24.31
N THR A 68 -2.21 0.25 24.41
CA THR A 68 -2.55 -0.62 25.55
C THR A 68 -2.01 -0.13 26.90
N LYS A 69 -0.89 0.61 26.92
CA LYS A 69 -0.38 1.28 28.13
C LYS A 69 -1.32 2.36 28.66
N ARG A 70 -2.08 3.03 27.79
CA ARG A 70 -3.08 4.04 28.17
C ARG A 70 -4.32 3.41 28.77
N GLY A 71 -4.78 2.28 28.23
CA GLY A 71 -5.89 1.50 28.79
C GLY A 71 -5.66 1.03 30.23
N LYS A 72 -4.41 0.67 30.57
CA LYS A 72 -4.01 0.28 31.94
C LYS A 72 -4.05 1.42 32.97
N LYS A 73 -3.99 2.69 32.56
CA LYS A 73 -4.15 3.84 33.47
C LYS A 73 -5.61 4.15 33.82
N LYS A 74 -6.59 3.53 33.14
CA LYS A 74 -8.03 3.81 33.34
C LYS A 74 -8.77 2.72 34.13
N GLN A 75 -8.08 1.68 34.60
CA GLN A 75 -8.65 0.61 35.42
C GLN A 75 -7.70 0.25 36.57
N GLN A 76 -7.81 0.98 37.68
CA GLN A 76 -7.39 0.50 38.99
C GLN A 76 -8.61 0.55 39.91
N THR A 77 -9.44 -0.49 39.85
CA THR A 77 -10.18 -0.99 41.02
C THR A 77 -10.31 -2.50 40.92
N SER A 78 -9.74 -3.14 41.94
CA SER A 78 -9.89 -4.52 42.42
C SER A 78 -9.31 -5.68 41.61
N HIS A 79 -8.23 -6.22 42.17
CA HIS A 79 -7.88 -7.64 42.08
C HIS A 79 -9.03 -8.53 42.59
N ASN A 80 -9.22 -9.67 41.96
CA ASN A 80 -9.08 -10.94 42.67
C ASN A 80 -8.61 -12.04 41.71
N THR A 81 -7.54 -12.71 42.14
CA THR A 81 -7.02 -13.97 41.62
C THR A 81 -8.07 -15.06 41.79
N ASP A 82 -8.19 -15.97 40.81
CA ASP A 82 -8.17 -17.40 41.11
C ASP A 82 -7.68 -18.20 39.90
N ASN A 83 -6.83 -19.16 40.23
CA ASN A 83 -6.04 -20.01 39.36
C ASN A 83 -6.70 -21.39 39.37
N ILE A 84 -7.20 -21.87 38.23
CA ILE A 84 -7.58 -23.28 38.07
C ILE A 84 -7.06 -23.77 36.72
N ASN A 85 -6.02 -24.59 36.80
CA ASN A 85 -5.60 -25.52 35.76
C ASN A 85 -6.69 -26.57 35.56
N ASN A 86 -7.01 -26.89 34.31
CA ASN A 86 -7.46 -28.23 33.94
C ASN A 86 -7.01 -28.54 32.52
N ASN A 87 -6.06 -29.48 32.43
CA ASN A 87 -5.72 -30.21 31.23
C ASN A 87 -6.89 -31.12 30.88
N MET A 88 -7.41 -31.01 29.65
CA MET A 88 -8.10 -32.13 29.03
C MET A 88 -7.72 -32.17 27.56
N GLU A 89 -6.84 -33.13 27.27
CA GLU A 89 -6.48 -33.56 25.93
C GLU A 89 -7.72 -34.25 25.33
N VAL A 90 -8.33 -33.59 24.36
CA VAL A 90 -9.23 -34.22 23.41
C VAL A 90 -8.59 -34.03 22.05
N THR A 91 -8.09 -35.14 21.51
CA THR A 91 -7.65 -35.27 20.12
C THR A 91 -8.86 -35.07 19.21
N GLU A 92 -9.12 -33.81 18.86
CA GLU A 92 -10.06 -33.44 17.82
C GLU A 92 -9.28 -33.21 16.53
N PHE A 93 -9.55 -34.03 15.51
CA PHE A 93 -9.07 -33.81 14.15
C PHE A 93 -9.68 -32.51 13.62
N LYS A 94 -9.04 -31.38 13.93
CA LYS A 94 -9.32 -30.10 13.30
C LYS A 94 -8.73 -30.11 11.89
N SER A 95 -9.53 -30.56 10.94
CA SER A 95 -9.40 -30.17 9.54
C SER A 95 -9.74 -28.68 9.43
N ASN A 96 -8.84 -27.82 9.87
CA ASN A 96 -8.86 -26.38 9.59
C ASN A 96 -7.42 -25.91 9.43
N SER A 97 -6.83 -26.34 8.33
CA SER A 97 -5.54 -25.84 7.89
C SER A 97 -5.77 -24.76 6.85
N SER A 98 -6.10 -23.55 7.30
CA SER A 98 -5.43 -22.41 6.68
C SER A 98 -3.94 -22.67 6.90
N GLN A 99 -3.28 -23.27 5.90
CA GLN A 99 -1.83 -23.50 5.90
C GLN A 99 -1.20 -22.10 5.95
N GLU A 100 -0.97 -21.56 7.15
CA GLU A 100 -0.22 -20.32 7.28
C GLU A 100 1.23 -20.63 6.93
N LEU A 101 1.81 -19.82 6.03
CA LEU A 101 3.20 -19.96 5.65
C LEU A 101 4.08 -19.83 6.91
N PRO A 102 5.07 -20.71 7.11
CA PRO A 102 5.98 -20.61 8.25
C PRO A 102 6.66 -19.24 8.35
N GLU A 103 6.93 -18.81 9.58
CA GLU A 103 7.64 -17.56 9.83
C GLU A 103 9.04 -17.58 9.19
N GLY A 104 9.44 -16.45 8.60
CA GLY A 104 10.73 -16.30 7.93
C GLY A 104 10.79 -16.81 6.48
N CYS A 105 9.70 -17.39 5.96
CA CYS A 105 9.61 -17.72 4.54
C CYS A 105 9.31 -16.49 3.66
N PRO A 106 9.79 -16.44 2.40
CA PRO A 106 9.37 -15.42 1.44
C PRO A 106 7.85 -15.48 1.20
N PRO A 107 7.16 -14.32 1.08
CA PRO A 107 5.71 -14.31 0.98
C PRO A 107 5.22 -14.97 -0.31
N ASP A 108 4.14 -15.73 -0.21
CA ASP A 108 3.37 -16.18 -1.37
C ASP A 108 2.56 -15.03 -1.99
N SER A 109 1.82 -15.32 -3.07
CA SER A 109 1.02 -14.31 -3.77
C SER A 109 -0.09 -13.71 -2.90
N GLU A 110 -0.65 -14.47 -1.96
CA GLU A 110 -1.73 -14.01 -1.10
C GLU A 110 -1.19 -13.12 0.03
N GLN A 111 -0.10 -13.53 0.69
CA GLN A 111 0.58 -12.73 1.71
C GLN A 111 1.12 -11.43 1.12
N LEU A 112 1.78 -11.49 -0.04
CA LEU A 112 2.25 -10.31 -0.77
C LEU A 112 1.09 -9.39 -1.14
N GLY A 113 0.00 -9.94 -1.66
CA GLY A 113 -1.21 -9.18 -2.02
C GLY A 113 -1.84 -8.49 -0.81
N LYS A 114 -2.04 -9.20 0.29
CA LYS A 114 -2.59 -8.65 1.55
C LYS A 114 -1.74 -7.51 2.10
N ALA A 115 -0.41 -7.70 2.15
CA ALA A 115 0.52 -6.67 2.62
C ALA A 115 0.49 -5.43 1.72
N THR A 116 0.47 -5.65 0.41
CA THR A 116 0.40 -4.59 -0.60
C THR A 116 -0.89 -3.78 -0.50
N TRP A 117 -2.05 -4.44 -0.44
CA TRP A 117 -3.32 -3.75 -0.28
C TRP A 117 -3.38 -2.99 1.04
N THR A 118 -2.84 -3.55 2.13
CA THR A 118 -2.73 -2.86 3.40
C THR A 118 -1.93 -1.56 3.27
N PHE A 119 -0.77 -1.62 2.60
CA PHE A 119 0.05 -0.45 2.35
C PHE A 119 -0.69 0.59 1.48
N LEU A 120 -1.23 0.19 0.33
CA LEU A 120 -1.87 1.10 -0.62
C LEU A 120 -3.11 1.79 -0.03
N HIS A 121 -3.97 1.03 0.65
CA HIS A 121 -5.18 1.59 1.26
C HIS A 121 -4.86 2.51 2.44
N THR A 122 -3.86 2.16 3.26
CA THR A 122 -3.39 3.06 4.32
C THR A 122 -2.79 4.33 3.73
N MET A 123 -1.99 4.24 2.67
CA MET A 123 -1.45 5.41 1.97
C MET A 123 -2.58 6.31 1.42
N ALA A 124 -3.62 5.74 0.83
CA ALA A 124 -4.78 6.49 0.34
C ALA A 124 -5.58 7.13 1.48
N ALA A 125 -5.73 6.45 2.62
CA ALA A 125 -6.43 6.96 3.80
C ALA A 125 -5.74 8.17 4.46
N TYR A 126 -4.42 8.30 4.29
CA TYR A 126 -3.62 9.42 4.79
C TYR A 126 -3.22 10.42 3.68
N TYR A 127 -3.74 10.24 2.46
CA TYR A 127 -3.57 11.20 1.38
C TYR A 127 -4.31 12.52 1.72
N PRO A 128 -3.82 13.70 1.27
CA PRO A 128 -4.47 14.97 1.60
C PRO A 128 -5.89 15.08 1.06
N GLU A 129 -6.78 15.71 1.82
CA GLU A 129 -8.12 16.06 1.33
C GLU A 129 -8.04 17.00 0.11
N VAL A 130 -7.11 17.97 0.15
CA VAL A 130 -6.82 18.90 -0.95
C VAL A 130 -5.34 18.78 -1.34
N PRO A 131 -4.97 17.86 -2.24
CA PRO A 131 -3.58 17.65 -2.66
C PRO A 131 -3.12 18.73 -3.65
N SER A 132 -1.91 19.22 -3.46
CA SER A 132 -1.23 20.07 -4.44
C SER A 132 -1.03 19.36 -5.77
N TYR A 133 -0.88 20.12 -6.86
CA TYR A 133 -0.58 19.56 -8.19
C TYR A 133 0.64 18.62 -8.18
N LYS A 134 1.69 18.97 -7.42
CA LYS A 134 2.89 18.13 -7.25
C LYS A 134 2.54 16.80 -6.58
N GLN A 135 1.73 16.80 -5.52
CA GLN A 135 1.29 15.56 -4.85
C GLN A 135 0.46 14.67 -5.78
N GLN A 136 -0.47 15.26 -6.53
CA GLN A 136 -1.27 14.52 -7.50
C GLN A 136 -0.40 13.87 -8.58
N ARG A 137 0.52 14.62 -9.17
CA ARG A 137 1.47 14.10 -10.17
C ARG A 137 2.33 12.98 -9.58
N ASN A 138 2.86 13.16 -8.38
CA ASN A 138 3.67 12.15 -7.71
C ASN A 138 2.86 10.88 -7.40
N MET A 139 1.60 11.01 -6.99
CA MET A 139 0.73 9.85 -6.74
C MET A 139 0.45 9.07 -8.03
N ARG A 140 0.14 9.76 -9.14
CA ARG A 140 -0.02 9.09 -10.46
C ARG A 140 1.26 8.36 -10.85
N LYS A 141 2.42 9.01 -10.69
CA LYS A 141 3.70 8.39 -11.02
C LYS A 141 4.04 7.22 -10.10
N PHE A 142 3.71 7.32 -8.82
CA PHE A 142 3.88 6.23 -7.86
C PHE A 142 3.08 5.00 -8.31
N LEU A 143 1.79 5.15 -8.62
CA LEU A 143 0.93 4.04 -9.04
C LEU A 143 1.39 3.43 -10.38
N ASP A 144 1.76 4.27 -11.34
CA ASP A 144 2.35 3.84 -12.62
C ASP A 144 3.62 3.00 -12.39
N THR A 145 4.55 3.52 -11.59
CA THR A 145 5.82 2.85 -11.29
C THR A 145 5.59 1.57 -10.49
N PHE A 146 4.70 1.61 -9.50
CA PHE A 146 4.28 0.45 -8.71
C PHE A 146 3.75 -0.68 -9.61
N SER A 147 2.92 -0.36 -10.61
CA SER A 147 2.37 -1.36 -11.54
C SER A 147 3.43 -2.03 -12.43
N GLN A 148 4.60 -1.40 -12.60
CA GLN A 148 5.73 -1.95 -13.35
C GLN A 148 6.64 -2.83 -12.47
N PHE A 149 6.71 -2.54 -11.17
CA PHE A 149 7.60 -3.24 -10.23
C PHE A 149 6.89 -4.23 -9.31
N TYR A 150 5.57 -4.41 -9.44
CA TYR A 150 4.85 -5.39 -8.64
C TYR A 150 5.37 -6.82 -8.94
N PRO A 151 5.89 -7.58 -7.95
CA PRO A 151 6.70 -8.78 -8.23
C PRO A 151 5.97 -9.93 -8.93
N CYS A 152 4.65 -10.03 -8.76
CA CYS A 152 3.83 -11.00 -9.48
C CYS A 152 3.55 -10.48 -10.90
N TRP A 153 4.30 -10.96 -11.89
CA TRP A 153 4.22 -10.46 -13.28
C TRP A 153 2.80 -10.49 -13.87
N TYR A 154 2.05 -11.59 -13.70
CA TYR A 154 0.70 -11.72 -14.26
C TYR A 154 -0.33 -10.88 -13.50
N CYS A 155 -0.10 -10.64 -12.21
CA CYS A 155 -0.89 -9.70 -11.42
C CYS A 155 -0.62 -8.26 -11.87
N ALA A 156 0.65 -7.93 -12.13
CA ALA A 156 1.11 -6.62 -12.55
C ALA A 156 0.59 -6.25 -13.95
N GLU A 157 0.62 -7.21 -14.89
CA GLU A 157 0.04 -7.05 -16.22
C GLU A 157 -1.45 -6.72 -16.16
N HIS A 158 -2.22 -7.52 -15.43
CA HIS A 158 -3.64 -7.24 -15.22
C HIS A 158 -3.89 -5.89 -14.55
N LEU A 159 -3.08 -5.50 -13.55
CA LEU A 159 -3.21 -4.18 -12.93
C LEU A 159 -3.00 -3.06 -13.95
N ARG A 160 -2.02 -3.17 -14.86
CA ARG A 160 -1.78 -2.17 -15.91
C ARG A 160 -2.92 -2.09 -16.91
N ASP A 161 -3.50 -3.22 -17.30
CA ASP A 161 -4.67 -3.27 -18.17
C ASP A 161 -5.87 -2.55 -17.53
N GLU A 162 -6.15 -2.85 -16.26
CA GLU A 162 -7.25 -2.21 -15.53
C GLU A 162 -6.98 -0.73 -15.25
N MET A 163 -5.73 -0.33 -14.99
CA MET A 163 -5.35 1.08 -14.85
C MET A 163 -5.50 1.86 -16.16
N THR A 164 -5.39 1.20 -17.31
CA THR A 164 -5.65 1.84 -18.61
C THR A 164 -7.14 2.13 -18.80
N LYS A 165 -8.00 1.18 -18.42
CA LYS A 165 -9.47 1.32 -18.50
C LYS A 165 -10.02 2.27 -17.44
N MET A 166 -9.46 2.21 -16.23
CA MET A 166 -9.85 3.02 -15.08
C MET A 166 -8.62 3.75 -14.50
N PRO A 167 -8.24 4.90 -15.09
CA PRO A 167 -7.07 5.66 -14.64
C PRO A 167 -7.18 6.15 -13.19
N PRO A 168 -6.06 6.20 -12.44
CA PRO A 168 -6.04 6.70 -11.06
C PRO A 168 -6.67 8.08 -10.87
N LYS A 169 -7.60 8.16 -9.92
CA LYS A 169 -8.21 9.42 -9.45
C LYS A 169 -7.45 9.88 -8.22
N VAL A 170 -6.76 11.01 -8.32
CA VAL A 170 -5.84 11.49 -7.26
C VAL A 170 -6.19 12.91 -6.79
N GLU A 171 -7.37 13.40 -7.16
CA GLU A 171 -7.80 14.78 -6.95
C GLU A 171 -8.10 15.08 -5.47
N SER A 172 -8.37 14.05 -4.67
CA SER A 172 -8.61 14.14 -3.22
C SER A 172 -8.35 12.79 -2.55
N LYS A 173 -8.24 12.78 -1.22
CA LYS A 173 -8.27 11.55 -0.39
C LYS A 173 -9.44 10.64 -0.77
N ARG A 174 -10.66 11.19 -0.84
CA ARG A 174 -11.88 10.45 -1.17
C ARG A 174 -11.83 9.84 -2.57
N SER A 175 -11.39 10.61 -3.57
CA SER A 175 -11.28 10.14 -4.96
C SER A 175 -10.28 8.99 -5.08
N LEU A 176 -9.12 9.11 -4.42
CA LEU A 176 -8.08 8.08 -4.42
C LEU A 176 -8.51 6.82 -3.68
N GLY A 177 -9.07 6.97 -2.48
CA GLY A 177 -9.57 5.85 -1.69
C GLY A 177 -10.68 5.08 -2.40
N LYS A 178 -11.61 5.80 -3.04
CA LYS A 178 -12.66 5.16 -3.84
C LYS A 178 -12.09 4.43 -5.06
N TRP A 179 -11.23 5.06 -5.85
CA TRP A 179 -10.61 4.43 -7.01
C TRP A 179 -9.85 3.15 -6.62
N LEU A 180 -9.10 3.20 -5.52
CA LEU A 180 -8.33 2.05 -5.04
C LEU A 180 -9.25 0.92 -4.54
N CYS A 181 -10.38 1.26 -3.92
CA CYS A 181 -11.40 0.29 -3.53
C CYS A 181 -12.05 -0.38 -4.74
N ASP A 182 -12.44 0.40 -5.75
CA ASP A 182 -13.01 -0.11 -6.99
C ASP A 182 -12.00 -1.04 -7.70
N MET A 183 -10.72 -0.66 -7.76
CA MET A 183 -9.64 -1.49 -8.32
C MET A 183 -9.45 -2.80 -7.54
N HIS A 184 -9.49 -2.75 -6.21
CA HIS A 184 -9.42 -3.94 -5.37
C HIS A 184 -10.65 -4.85 -5.59
N ASN A 185 -11.83 -4.27 -5.82
CA ASN A 185 -13.04 -5.03 -6.12
C ASN A 185 -13.02 -5.71 -7.48
N ILE A 186 -12.38 -5.13 -8.50
CA ILE A 186 -12.13 -5.82 -9.78
C ILE A 186 -11.28 -7.08 -9.55
N VAL A 187 -10.25 -6.98 -8.70
CA VAL A 187 -9.44 -8.16 -8.32
C VAL A 187 -10.25 -9.16 -7.49
N ASN A 188 -11.10 -8.69 -6.57
CA ASN A 188 -11.98 -9.58 -5.80
C ASN A 188 -12.91 -10.36 -6.70
N GLU A 189 -13.59 -9.70 -7.63
CA GLU A 189 -14.50 -10.33 -8.60
C GLU A 189 -13.76 -11.38 -9.45
N ARG A 190 -12.58 -11.03 -9.99
CA ARG A 190 -11.74 -11.96 -10.76
C ARG A 190 -11.36 -13.21 -9.96
N LEU A 191 -11.14 -13.07 -8.65
CA LEU A 191 -10.78 -14.16 -7.75
C LEU A 191 -11.99 -14.85 -7.09
N GLY A 192 -13.22 -14.50 -7.47
CA GLY A 192 -14.45 -15.04 -6.87
C GLY A 192 -14.63 -14.66 -5.39
N LYS A 193 -14.05 -13.54 -4.95
CA LYS A 193 -14.17 -13.01 -3.59
C LYS A 193 -15.35 -12.03 -3.48
N PRO A 194 -15.95 -11.88 -2.29
CA PRO A 194 -16.99 -10.88 -2.07
C PRO A 194 -16.54 -9.46 -2.39
N ILE A 195 -17.46 -8.65 -2.91
CA ILE A 195 -17.24 -7.22 -3.14
C ILE A 195 -17.25 -6.47 -1.81
N PHE A 196 -16.26 -5.60 -1.60
CA PHE A 196 -16.17 -4.73 -0.45
C PHE A 196 -16.99 -3.44 -0.66
N ASP A 197 -17.74 -3.02 0.36
CA ASP A 197 -18.48 -1.76 0.34
C ASP A 197 -17.52 -0.55 0.47
N CYS A 198 -17.30 0.15 -0.64
CA CYS A 198 -16.37 1.29 -0.69
C CYS A 198 -16.79 2.48 0.17
N ASN A 199 -17.99 2.50 0.76
CA ASN A 199 -18.36 3.51 1.75
C ASN A 199 -17.68 3.27 3.12
N LYS A 200 -17.09 2.09 3.33
CA LYS A 200 -16.44 1.69 4.59
C LYS A 200 -14.91 1.77 4.55
N ILE A 201 -14.33 2.42 3.54
CA ILE A 201 -12.86 2.52 3.40
C ILE A 201 -12.21 3.22 4.59
N ASP A 202 -12.80 4.31 5.10
CA ASP A 202 -12.24 5.04 6.24
C ASP A 202 -12.38 4.23 7.53
N GLU A 203 -13.51 3.57 7.75
CA GLU A 203 -13.71 2.65 8.88
C GLU A 203 -12.66 1.52 8.88
N ARG A 204 -12.34 0.98 7.69
CA ARG A 204 -11.41 -0.14 7.55
C ARG A 204 -9.94 0.27 7.63
N TRP A 205 -9.57 1.43 7.07
CA TRP A 205 -8.16 1.77 6.80
C TRP A 205 -7.66 3.01 7.58
N LYS A 206 -8.54 3.74 8.26
CA LYS A 206 -8.18 4.95 9.00
C LYS A 206 -8.72 4.98 10.43
N ASP A 207 -10.03 4.95 10.57
CA ASP A 207 -10.70 5.40 11.79
C ASP A 207 -11.03 4.23 12.72
N GLY A 208 -11.34 3.06 12.17
CA GLY A 208 -11.88 1.92 12.88
C GLY A 208 -13.40 1.79 12.68
N PRO A 209 -13.97 0.58 12.87
CA PRO A 209 -15.42 0.39 12.78
C PRO A 209 -16.18 1.12 13.89
N LYS A 210 -17.42 1.53 13.61
CA LYS A 210 -18.28 2.27 14.55
C LYS A 210 -18.71 1.49 15.79
N ASP A 211 -18.53 0.17 15.80
CA ASP A 211 -18.82 -0.68 16.95
C ASP A 211 -17.75 -0.58 18.07
N GLY A 212 -16.70 0.21 17.85
CA GLY A 212 -15.66 0.51 18.82
C GLY A 212 -14.68 -0.64 19.08
N ARG A 213 -14.76 -1.75 18.33
CA ARG A 213 -13.86 -2.90 18.53
C ARG A 213 -12.39 -2.60 18.21
N CYS A 214 -12.12 -1.46 17.57
CA CYS A 214 -10.79 -0.96 17.27
C CYS A 214 -10.48 0.34 18.04
N ASP A 215 -11.24 0.70 19.06
CA ASP A 215 -10.96 1.86 19.90
C ASP A 215 -9.89 1.47 20.93
N TYR A 216 -8.67 1.91 20.68
CA TYR A 216 -7.51 1.70 21.55
C TYR A 216 -6.79 3.02 21.80
#